data_AF-A0A2V5NU66-F1
#
_entry.id   AF-A0A2V5NU66-F1
#
_cell.length_a   1.000
_cell.length_b   1.000
_cell.length_c   1.000
_cell.angle_alpha   90.00
_cell.angle_beta   90.00
_cell.angle_gamma   90.00
#
_symmetry.space_group_name_H-M   'P 1'
#
loop_
_entity.id
_entity.type
_entity.pdbx_description
1 polymer ?
#
loop_
_entity_poly.entity_id
_entity_poly.type
_entity_poly.pdbx_seq_one_letter_code
_entity_poly.pdbx_strand_id
1 'polypeptide(L)'
;MVLLNRVNAQNTPAETKPDLQLEIAHILLIDVVGYSKLLVNEQIEVLQELNRIVRNTKSFRAAEASNKLIRVPTGDGMALLFLRSPEEPIECALEISKTLRGHRQIQLRMGVHSGPVNRVVDVNDKTNIAGSGMNVAQRVLDCGDAGHILLSKHVAEDLVQSRQWKPYLYDLGEYKVKHGLRLHLFNFCKDGFGNLQIPQKLKQTGWKQDFVPVRSVRQPQFPKFLFPVALAGSVFVLICISFIYFHGAPWRAITSTVSPSATSNVPAPIPEKSVAVLPFDNLSEEKGSAYFTDGVQGEILTDLAKVADLKVISRTSVMQYRSGAERNVREIGQQLGVAHVVEGNVQRSGNRVRVNAVLVDAHTDQQLWAQTYDRDLADVFAIQE
;
A
#
# COMPACT_ATOMS: atom_id res chain seq x y z
N MET A 1 29.30 58.75 -22.48
CA MET A 1 27.93 58.84 -21.96
C MET A 1 27.00 58.07 -22.89
N VAL A 2 26.89 56.75 -22.72
CA VAL A 2 25.78 55.89 -23.19
C VAL A 2 25.75 54.69 -22.21
N LEU A 3 24.54 54.33 -21.77
CA LEU A 3 24.22 53.61 -20.54
C LEU A 3 24.59 52.11 -20.52
N LEU A 4 24.94 51.64 -19.32
CA LEU A 4 24.88 50.26 -18.87
C LEU A 4 23.43 49.75 -18.86
N ASN A 5 23.15 48.66 -19.59
CA ASN A 5 22.00 47.79 -19.31
C ASN A 5 22.50 46.52 -18.63
N ARG A 6 22.26 46.42 -17.31
CA ARG A 6 22.33 45.17 -16.55
C ARG A 6 21.20 44.26 -17.04
N VAL A 7 21.54 43.12 -17.63
CA VAL A 7 20.58 42.03 -17.84
C VAL A 7 20.55 41.22 -16.55
N ASN A 8 19.43 41.31 -15.83
CA ASN A 8 19.12 40.47 -14.67
C ASN A 8 19.06 39.00 -15.12
N ALA A 9 19.96 38.19 -14.57
CA ALA A 9 19.85 36.75 -14.56
C ALA A 9 18.86 36.35 -13.46
N GLN A 10 17.60 36.12 -13.79
CA GLN A 10 16.64 35.35 -12.99
C GLN A 10 15.35 35.20 -13.78
N ASN A 11 15.11 33.97 -14.26
CA ASN A 11 13.80 33.30 -14.41
C ASN A 11 14.00 32.06 -15.29
N THR A 12 14.78 31.10 -14.81
CA THR A 12 14.60 29.70 -15.23
C THR A 12 13.44 29.16 -14.39
N PRO A 13 12.31 28.74 -14.98
CA PRO A 13 11.28 28.06 -14.20
C PRO A 13 11.92 26.83 -13.59
N ALA A 14 11.79 26.67 -12.27
CA ALA A 14 12.13 25.42 -11.60
C ALA A 14 11.36 24.30 -12.34
N GLU A 15 12.09 23.39 -12.99
CA GLU A 15 11.49 22.16 -13.51
C GLU A 15 10.81 21.46 -12.34
N THR A 16 9.49 21.53 -12.32
CA THR A 16 8.63 20.75 -11.44
C THR A 16 9.01 19.29 -11.63
N LYS A 17 9.69 18.72 -10.64
CA LYS A 17 9.97 17.28 -10.55
C LYS A 17 8.65 16.56 -10.83
N PRO A 18 8.56 15.62 -11.79
CA PRO A 18 7.30 14.97 -12.10
C PRO A 18 6.80 14.31 -10.82
N ASP A 19 5.65 14.77 -10.35
CA ASP A 19 4.94 14.21 -9.21
C ASP A 19 4.84 12.70 -9.45
N LEU A 20 5.26 11.89 -8.47
CA LEU A 20 5.25 10.43 -8.59
C LEU A 20 3.79 9.98 -8.68
N GLN A 21 3.27 9.88 -9.89
CA GLN A 21 1.86 9.61 -10.13
C GLN A 21 1.52 8.19 -9.66
N LEU A 22 0.71 8.12 -8.61
CA LEU A 22 0.15 6.89 -8.08
C LEU A 22 -0.82 6.31 -9.12
N GLU A 23 -0.46 5.18 -9.72
CA GLU A 23 -1.31 4.43 -10.65
C GLU A 23 -1.80 3.14 -9.97
N ILE A 24 -3.06 2.76 -10.20
CA ILE A 24 -3.50 1.39 -9.87
C ILE A 24 -3.13 0.51 -11.06
N ALA A 25 -2.38 -0.56 -10.79
CA ALA A 25 -2.05 -1.57 -11.78
C ALA A 25 -2.58 -2.93 -11.36
N HIS A 26 -2.95 -3.72 -12.37
CA HIS A 26 -3.33 -5.12 -12.26
C HIS A 26 -2.12 -5.96 -12.68
N ILE A 27 -1.49 -6.58 -11.69
CA ILE A 27 -0.15 -7.15 -11.79
C ILE A 27 -0.27 -8.66 -11.97
N LEU A 28 0.32 -9.19 -13.03
CA LEU A 28 0.63 -10.61 -13.18
C LEU A 28 2.14 -10.80 -12.99
N LEU A 29 2.51 -11.50 -11.92
CA LEU A 29 3.88 -12.02 -11.76
C LEU A 29 3.96 -13.45 -12.25
N ILE A 30 5.07 -13.76 -12.89
CA ILE A 30 5.36 -15.03 -13.52
C ILE A 30 6.78 -15.40 -13.12
N ASP A 31 6.96 -16.62 -12.62
CA ASP A 31 8.27 -17.13 -12.22
C ASP A 31 8.46 -18.59 -12.65
N VAL A 32 9.68 -18.92 -13.10
CA VAL A 32 10.08 -20.26 -13.52
C VAL A 32 10.49 -21.08 -12.31
N VAL A 33 9.72 -22.12 -12.01
CA VAL A 33 9.97 -22.97 -10.85
C VAL A 33 11.25 -23.77 -11.05
N GLY A 34 12.18 -23.64 -10.11
CA GLY A 34 13.46 -24.37 -10.15
C GLY A 34 14.49 -23.77 -11.12
N TYR A 35 14.28 -22.55 -11.61
CA TYR A 35 15.16 -21.86 -12.54
C TYR A 35 16.65 -21.90 -12.16
N SER A 36 16.97 -21.60 -10.89
CA SER A 36 18.34 -21.58 -10.38
C SER A 36 19.05 -22.94 -10.37
N LYS A 37 18.32 -24.04 -10.57
CA LYS A 37 18.88 -25.40 -10.68
C LYS A 37 19.28 -25.77 -12.12
N LEU A 38 18.85 -24.98 -13.10
CA LEU A 38 19.16 -25.19 -14.51
C LEU A 38 20.59 -24.74 -14.83
N LEU A 39 21.19 -25.33 -15.86
CA LEU A 39 22.45 -24.85 -16.42
C LEU A 39 22.26 -23.45 -17.02
N VAL A 40 23.34 -22.65 -17.10
CA VAL A 40 23.27 -21.27 -17.62
C VAL A 40 22.66 -21.20 -19.04
N ASN A 41 22.97 -22.15 -19.92
CA ASN A 41 22.39 -22.18 -21.26
C ASN A 41 20.89 -22.52 -21.24
N GLU A 42 20.49 -23.47 -20.40
CA GLU A 42 19.08 -23.85 -20.21
C GLU A 42 18.27 -22.68 -19.61
N GLN A 43 18.86 -21.95 -18.67
CA GLN A 43 18.28 -20.73 -18.10
C GLN A 43 17.96 -19.68 -19.19
N ILE A 44 18.91 -19.44 -20.10
CA ILE A 44 18.73 -18.51 -21.23
C ILE A 44 17.64 -19.00 -22.17
N GLU A 45 17.66 -20.28 -22.55
CA GLU A 45 16.67 -20.89 -23.46
C GLU A 45 15.25 -20.81 -22.87
N VAL A 46 15.10 -21.15 -21.59
CA VAL A 46 13.80 -21.08 -20.90
C VAL A 46 13.28 -19.65 -20.83
N LEU A 47 14.11 -18.65 -20.51
CA LEU A 47 13.66 -17.25 -20.49
C LEU A 47 13.32 -16.73 -21.88
N GLN A 48 14.10 -17.08 -22.91
CA GLN A 48 13.79 -16.68 -24.29
C GLN A 48 12.44 -17.26 -24.73
N GLU A 49 12.20 -18.54 -24.43
CA GLU A 49 10.96 -19.21 -24.78
C GLU A 49 9.77 -18.66 -23.97
N LEU A 50 9.96 -18.42 -22.67
CA LEU A 50 8.93 -17.78 -21.83
C LEU A 50 8.56 -16.39 -22.37
N ASN A 51 9.55 -15.56 -22.71
CA ASN A 51 9.33 -14.25 -23.32
C ASN A 51 8.55 -14.37 -24.64
N ARG A 52 8.88 -15.35 -25.48
CA ARG A 52 8.18 -15.60 -26.75
C ARG A 52 6.72 -16.00 -26.51
N ILE A 53 6.46 -16.90 -25.55
CA ILE A 53 5.10 -17.33 -25.20
C ILE A 53 4.27 -16.15 -24.71
N VAL A 54 4.79 -15.40 -23.72
CA VAL A 54 4.10 -14.26 -23.11
C VAL A 54 3.75 -13.18 -24.14
N ARG A 55 4.71 -12.79 -24.98
CA ARG A 55 4.50 -11.78 -26.03
C ARG A 55 3.47 -12.19 -27.08
N ASN A 56 3.23 -13.49 -27.26
CA ASN A 56 2.28 -14.02 -28.23
C ASN A 56 0.85 -14.20 -27.68
N THR A 57 0.62 -13.90 -26.40
CA THR A 57 -0.73 -13.89 -25.82
C THR A 57 -1.55 -12.72 -26.37
N LYS A 58 -2.87 -12.87 -26.46
CA LYS A 58 -3.74 -11.79 -26.97
C LYS A 58 -3.78 -10.64 -25.97
N SER A 59 -3.85 -10.98 -24.68
CA SER A 59 -3.88 -10.02 -23.58
C SER A 59 -2.66 -9.11 -23.58
N PHE A 60 -1.46 -9.69 -23.74
CA PHE A 60 -0.22 -8.91 -23.85
C PHE A 60 -0.24 -7.98 -25.05
N ARG A 61 -0.52 -8.50 -26.26
CA ARG A 61 -0.53 -7.69 -27.49
C ARG A 61 -1.57 -6.56 -27.45
N ALA A 62 -2.77 -6.84 -26.91
CA ALA A 62 -3.83 -5.86 -26.79
C ALA A 62 -3.46 -4.72 -25.82
N ALA A 63 -2.88 -5.06 -24.67
CA ALA A 63 -2.44 -4.07 -23.70
C ALA A 63 -1.23 -3.27 -24.21
N GLU A 64 -0.28 -3.93 -24.87
CA GLU A 64 0.89 -3.29 -25.52
C GLU A 64 0.47 -2.33 -26.63
N ALA A 65 -0.42 -2.74 -27.54
CA ALA A 65 -0.91 -1.89 -28.63
C ALA A 65 -1.64 -0.63 -28.13
N SER A 66 -2.22 -0.69 -26.91
CA SER A 66 -2.88 0.46 -26.28
C SER A 66 -1.96 1.29 -25.37
N ASN A 67 -0.67 0.94 -25.27
CA ASN A 67 0.28 1.54 -24.33
C ASN A 67 -0.19 1.49 -22.86
N LYS A 68 -0.90 0.41 -22.51
CA LYS A 68 -1.45 0.15 -21.16
C LYS A 68 -0.83 -1.09 -20.50
N LEU A 69 0.39 -1.42 -20.91
CA LEU A 69 1.19 -2.51 -20.35
C LEU A 69 2.56 -2.00 -19.94
N ILE A 70 2.96 -2.29 -18.70
CA ILE A 70 4.34 -2.11 -18.23
C ILE A 70 4.95 -3.49 -18.02
N ARG A 71 6.20 -3.67 -18.45
CA ARG A 71 6.92 -4.95 -18.43
C ARG A 71 8.15 -4.78 -17.55
N VAL A 72 8.26 -5.59 -16.51
CA VAL A 72 9.40 -5.53 -15.58
C VAL A 72 10.07 -6.91 -15.52
N PRO A 73 11.32 -7.06 -15.98
CA PRO A 73 12.07 -8.30 -15.79
C PRO A 73 12.41 -8.48 -14.31
N THR A 74 12.35 -9.72 -13.80
CA THR A 74 12.64 -10.03 -12.38
C THR A 74 13.86 -10.94 -12.19
N GLY A 75 14.48 -11.39 -13.29
CA GLY A 75 15.63 -12.29 -13.30
C GLY A 75 15.25 -13.65 -13.87
N ASP A 76 14.48 -14.43 -13.10
CA ASP A 76 13.96 -15.77 -13.43
C ASP A 76 12.52 -15.76 -13.98
N GLY A 77 11.96 -14.57 -14.14
CA GLY A 77 10.64 -14.38 -14.71
C GLY A 77 10.34 -12.92 -15.05
N MET A 78 9.09 -12.51 -14.88
CA MET A 78 8.65 -11.15 -15.21
C MET A 78 7.39 -10.72 -14.46
N ALA A 79 7.22 -9.40 -14.35
CA ALA A 79 5.97 -8.75 -14.00
C ALA A 79 5.36 -8.08 -15.23
N LEU A 80 4.06 -8.30 -15.40
CA LEU A 80 3.22 -7.61 -16.38
C LEU A 80 2.19 -6.79 -15.63
N LEU A 81 2.22 -5.48 -15.82
CA LEU A 81 1.31 -4.56 -15.16
C LEU A 81 0.34 -4.02 -16.19
N PHE A 82 -0.91 -4.46 -16.07
CA PHE A 82 -2.03 -4.06 -16.90
C PHE A 82 -2.73 -2.86 -16.25
N LEU A 83 -3.01 -1.82 -17.04
CA LEU A 83 -3.55 -0.56 -16.54
C LEU A 83 -5.04 -0.36 -16.88
N ARG A 84 -5.73 -1.34 -17.47
CA ARG A 84 -7.13 -1.17 -17.90
C ARG A 84 -8.11 -1.98 -17.05
N SER A 85 -7.83 -3.26 -16.81
CA SER A 85 -8.81 -4.14 -16.17
C SER A 85 -8.16 -5.22 -15.29
N PRO A 86 -8.79 -5.59 -14.15
CA PRO A 86 -8.36 -6.70 -13.31
C PRO A 86 -8.50 -8.08 -13.99
N GLU A 87 -9.21 -8.16 -15.12
CA GLU A 87 -9.38 -9.40 -15.88
C GLU A 87 -8.17 -9.72 -16.78
N GLU A 88 -7.46 -8.71 -17.28
CA GLU A 88 -6.34 -8.88 -18.23
C GLU A 88 -5.20 -9.76 -17.69
N PRO A 89 -4.76 -9.63 -16.42
CA PRO A 89 -3.80 -10.55 -15.81
C PRO A 89 -4.25 -12.01 -15.84
N ILE A 90 -5.54 -12.27 -15.61
CA ILE A 90 -6.10 -13.63 -15.52
C ILE A 90 -6.19 -14.24 -16.91
N GLU A 91 -6.66 -13.47 -17.88
CA GLU A 91 -6.69 -13.87 -19.28
C GLU A 91 -5.28 -14.19 -19.78
N CYS A 92 -4.31 -13.32 -19.49
CA CYS A 92 -2.92 -13.53 -19.87
C CYS A 92 -2.35 -14.81 -19.22
N ALA A 93 -2.56 -15.01 -17.92
CA ALA A 93 -2.12 -16.21 -17.20
C ALA A 93 -2.71 -17.51 -17.80
N LEU A 94 -3.98 -17.47 -18.21
CA LEU A 94 -4.63 -18.58 -18.90
C LEU A 94 -4.06 -18.84 -20.29
N GLU A 95 -3.81 -17.80 -21.08
CA GLU A 95 -3.22 -17.92 -22.42
C GLU A 95 -1.80 -18.49 -22.36
N ILE A 96 -1.00 -18.07 -21.38
CA ILE A 96 0.32 -18.64 -21.09
C ILE A 96 0.18 -20.13 -20.73
N SER A 97 -0.68 -20.45 -19.76
CA SER A 97 -0.90 -21.82 -19.28
C SER A 97 -1.37 -22.77 -20.38
N LYS A 98 -2.22 -22.27 -21.30
CA LYS A 98 -2.68 -23.01 -22.48
C LYS A 98 -1.52 -23.37 -23.40
N THR A 99 -0.66 -22.40 -23.68
CA THR A 99 0.49 -22.58 -24.56
C THR A 99 1.50 -23.56 -23.96
N LEU A 100 1.76 -23.46 -22.64
CA LEU A 100 2.71 -24.31 -21.92
C LEU A 100 2.35 -25.80 -21.89
N ARG A 101 1.11 -26.18 -22.20
CA ARG A 101 0.75 -27.61 -22.32
C ARG A 101 1.62 -28.32 -23.37
N GLY A 102 2.10 -27.60 -24.39
CA GLY A 102 3.05 -28.11 -25.39
C GLY A 102 4.52 -28.08 -24.95
N HIS A 103 4.84 -27.42 -23.83
CA HIS A 103 6.20 -27.15 -23.35
C HIS A 103 6.40 -27.70 -21.93
N ARG A 104 6.40 -29.04 -21.78
CA ARG A 104 6.46 -29.71 -20.46
C ARG A 104 7.71 -29.40 -19.63
N GLN A 105 8.75 -28.86 -20.25
CA GLN A 105 10.02 -28.50 -19.60
C GLN A 105 9.92 -27.19 -18.80
N ILE A 106 8.97 -26.30 -19.13
CA ILE A 106 8.81 -25.01 -18.45
C ILE A 106 7.66 -25.12 -17.45
N GLN A 107 8.00 -25.12 -16.16
CA GLN A 107 7.02 -25.07 -15.08
C GLN A 107 6.98 -23.67 -14.51
N LEU A 108 5.81 -23.04 -14.55
CA LEU A 108 5.62 -21.70 -13.99
C LEU A 108 4.80 -21.74 -12.71
N ARG A 109 5.01 -20.75 -11.87
CA ARG A 109 4.03 -20.29 -10.88
C ARG A 109 3.65 -18.85 -11.20
N MET A 110 2.41 -18.49 -10.94
CA MET A 110 1.89 -17.16 -11.23
C MET A 110 1.13 -16.58 -10.04
N GLY A 111 1.29 -15.27 -9.84
CA GLY A 111 0.65 -14.52 -8.77
C GLY A 111 0.00 -13.26 -9.32
N VAL A 112 -1.23 -12.98 -8.89
CA VAL A 112 -2.03 -11.86 -9.39
C VAL A 112 -2.53 -10.98 -8.26
N HIS A 113 -2.31 -9.69 -8.39
CA HIS A 113 -2.76 -8.68 -7.44
C HIS A 113 -3.09 -7.37 -8.15
N SER A 114 -3.98 -6.57 -7.57
CA SER A 114 -4.29 -5.22 -8.05
C SER A 114 -4.04 -4.23 -6.92
N GLY A 115 -3.26 -3.19 -7.20
CA GLY A 115 -2.87 -2.24 -6.18
C GLY A 115 -2.05 -1.07 -6.68
N PRO A 116 -1.73 -0.14 -5.78
CA PRO A 116 -0.99 1.06 -6.13
C PRO A 116 0.46 0.76 -6.48
N VAL A 117 0.92 1.41 -7.55
CA VAL A 117 2.29 1.38 -8.05
C VAL A 117 2.72 2.77 -8.49
N ASN A 118 4.03 3.04 -8.41
CA ASN A 118 4.65 4.27 -8.84
C ASN A 118 5.73 3.96 -9.89
N ARG A 119 5.81 4.82 -10.90
CA ARG A 119 6.92 4.81 -11.85
C ARG A 119 8.17 5.38 -11.19
N VAL A 120 9.25 4.63 -11.21
CA VAL A 120 10.56 5.05 -10.70
C VAL A 120 11.59 4.90 -11.80
N VAL A 121 12.54 5.83 -11.90
CA VAL A 121 13.65 5.69 -12.85
C VAL A 121 14.74 4.89 -12.15
N ASP A 122 15.18 3.79 -12.77
CA ASP A 122 16.25 2.96 -12.24
C ASP A 122 17.64 3.56 -12.54
N VAL A 123 18.70 2.90 -12.05
CA VAL A 123 20.09 3.32 -12.28
C VAL A 123 20.53 3.29 -13.75
N ASN A 124 19.73 2.70 -14.63
CA ASN A 124 19.95 2.63 -16.07
C ASN A 124 19.06 3.61 -16.85
N ASP A 125 18.48 4.59 -16.16
CA ASP A 125 17.52 5.57 -16.69
C ASP A 125 16.26 4.94 -17.32
N LYS A 126 15.93 3.69 -16.96
CA LYS A 126 14.71 3.02 -17.41
C LYS A 126 13.59 3.24 -16.40
N THR A 127 12.39 3.51 -16.91
CA THR A 127 11.18 3.51 -16.09
C THR A 127 10.90 2.10 -15.59
N ASN A 128 11.09 1.91 -14.30
CA ASN A 128 10.73 0.73 -13.52
C ASN A 128 9.53 1.05 -12.62
N ILE A 129 9.11 0.09 -11.81
CA ILE A 129 7.92 0.18 -10.96
C ILE A 129 8.27 -0.23 -9.54
N ALA A 130 7.83 0.59 -8.58
CA ALA A 130 7.89 0.29 -7.16
C ALA A 130 6.55 0.60 -6.50
N GLY A 131 6.18 -0.13 -5.45
CA GLY A 131 4.95 0.15 -4.72
C GLY A 131 4.49 -1.01 -3.85
N SER A 132 3.55 -0.75 -2.96
CA SER A 132 2.95 -1.79 -2.11
C SER A 132 2.20 -2.85 -2.94
N GLY A 133 1.63 -2.47 -4.09
CA GLY A 133 1.03 -3.41 -5.03
C GLY A 133 2.03 -4.47 -5.53
N MET A 134 3.24 -4.05 -5.90
CA MET A 134 4.31 -4.99 -6.32
C MET A 134 4.71 -5.94 -5.18
N ASN A 135 4.84 -5.42 -3.96
CA ASN A 135 5.21 -6.21 -2.79
C ASN A 135 4.15 -7.27 -2.44
N VAL A 136 2.86 -6.94 -2.55
CA VAL A 136 1.77 -7.88 -2.33
C VAL A 136 1.71 -8.91 -3.44
N ALA A 137 1.84 -8.50 -4.71
CA ALA A 137 1.89 -9.41 -5.85
C ALA A 137 2.99 -10.46 -5.67
N GLN A 138 4.21 -10.04 -5.28
CA GLN A 138 5.34 -10.93 -5.07
C GLN A 138 5.05 -11.96 -3.97
N ARG A 139 4.40 -11.51 -2.89
CA ARG A 139 4.01 -12.41 -1.81
C ARG A 139 2.95 -13.41 -2.25
N VAL A 140 1.98 -13.01 -3.07
CA VAL A 140 0.98 -13.93 -3.65
C VAL A 140 1.68 -14.99 -4.52
N LEU A 141 2.60 -14.57 -5.39
CA LEU A 141 3.41 -15.48 -6.22
C LEU A 141 4.22 -16.47 -5.37
N ASP A 142 4.90 -15.97 -4.32
CA ASP A 142 5.75 -16.76 -3.43
C ASP A 142 5.00 -17.90 -2.74
N CYS A 143 3.68 -17.79 -2.58
CA CYS A 143 2.83 -18.82 -1.99
C CYS A 143 2.64 -20.03 -2.92
N GLY A 144 2.80 -19.85 -4.23
CA GLY A 144 2.49 -20.83 -5.24
C GLY A 144 3.61 -21.83 -5.50
N ASP A 145 3.20 -23.05 -5.85
CA ASP A 145 4.05 -24.06 -6.48
C ASP A 145 3.85 -24.07 -8.00
N ALA A 146 4.57 -24.95 -8.70
CA ALA A 146 4.38 -25.18 -10.12
C ALA A 146 2.90 -25.41 -10.50
N GLY A 147 2.48 -24.73 -11.57
CA GLY A 147 1.14 -24.76 -12.14
C GLY A 147 0.12 -23.87 -11.42
N HIS A 148 0.44 -23.26 -10.27
CA HIS A 148 -0.52 -22.40 -9.58
C HIS A 148 -0.70 -21.04 -10.27
N ILE A 149 -1.94 -20.56 -10.25
CA ILE A 149 -2.31 -19.17 -10.51
C ILE A 149 -2.99 -18.68 -9.23
N LEU A 150 -2.25 -17.95 -8.40
CA LEU A 150 -2.77 -17.45 -7.12
C LEU A 150 -3.19 -15.99 -7.23
N LEU A 151 -4.26 -15.64 -6.54
CA LEU A 151 -4.84 -14.30 -6.53
C LEU A 151 -4.90 -13.80 -5.08
N SER A 152 -4.63 -12.51 -4.90
CA SER A 152 -5.02 -11.81 -3.67
C SER A 152 -6.55 -11.69 -3.58
N LYS A 153 -7.09 -11.61 -2.36
CA LYS A 153 -8.49 -11.29 -2.09
C LYS A 153 -9.03 -10.10 -2.88
N HIS A 154 -8.29 -8.99 -2.94
CA HIS A 154 -8.73 -7.79 -3.67
C HIS A 154 -9.15 -8.11 -5.11
N VAL A 155 -8.30 -8.84 -5.85
CA VAL A 155 -8.61 -9.25 -7.23
C VAL A 155 -9.75 -10.27 -7.27
N ALA A 156 -9.76 -11.23 -6.34
CA ALA A 156 -10.82 -12.24 -6.31
C ALA A 156 -12.20 -11.62 -6.05
N GLU A 157 -12.30 -10.59 -5.19
CA GLU A 157 -13.56 -9.89 -4.90
C GLU A 157 -14.11 -9.17 -6.13
N ASP A 158 -13.24 -8.53 -6.93
CA ASP A 158 -13.62 -7.92 -8.20
C ASP A 158 -14.13 -8.98 -9.20
N LEU A 159 -13.39 -10.08 -9.35
CA LEU A 159 -13.70 -11.13 -10.33
C LEU A 159 -14.93 -11.97 -9.95
N VAL A 160 -15.24 -12.12 -8.67
CA VAL A 160 -16.44 -12.86 -8.18
C VAL A 160 -17.73 -12.22 -8.69
N GLN A 161 -17.73 -10.91 -8.99
CA GLN A 161 -18.89 -10.22 -9.56
C GLN A 161 -19.15 -10.62 -11.02
N SER A 162 -18.16 -11.19 -11.70
CA SER A 162 -18.25 -11.62 -13.08
C SER A 162 -18.61 -13.10 -13.18
N ARG A 163 -19.73 -13.41 -13.87
CA ARG A 163 -20.19 -14.80 -14.10
C ARG A 163 -19.14 -15.65 -14.82
N GLN A 164 -18.27 -15.02 -15.61
CA GLN A 164 -17.26 -15.71 -16.41
C GLN A 164 -16.09 -16.24 -15.56
N TRP A 165 -15.83 -15.65 -14.39
CA TRP A 165 -14.67 -15.97 -13.54
C TRP A 165 -15.06 -16.67 -12.25
N LYS A 166 -16.20 -16.31 -11.66
CA LYS A 166 -16.66 -16.82 -10.36
C LYS A 166 -16.54 -18.35 -10.18
N PRO A 167 -16.91 -19.22 -11.15
CA PRO A 167 -16.84 -20.68 -10.96
C PRO A 167 -15.42 -21.25 -10.81
N TYR A 168 -14.39 -20.45 -11.12
CA TYR A 168 -13.01 -20.87 -11.22
C TYR A 168 -12.12 -20.34 -10.09
N LEU A 169 -12.73 -19.63 -9.12
CA LEU A 169 -12.06 -19.06 -7.95
C LEU A 169 -12.28 -19.97 -6.75
N TYR A 170 -11.20 -20.51 -6.22
CA TYR A 170 -11.20 -21.40 -5.06
C TYR A 170 -10.55 -20.68 -3.89
N ASP A 171 -11.33 -20.40 -2.85
CA ASP A 171 -10.84 -19.75 -1.64
C ASP A 171 -9.87 -20.69 -0.89
N LEU A 172 -8.64 -20.21 -0.64
CA LEU A 172 -7.65 -20.95 0.16
C LEU A 172 -7.62 -20.49 1.62
N GLY A 173 -8.21 -19.33 1.94
CA GLY A 173 -8.22 -18.70 3.25
C GLY A 173 -7.06 -17.72 3.49
N GLU A 174 -6.96 -17.28 4.74
CA GLU A 174 -5.90 -16.38 5.22
C GLU A 174 -4.66 -17.14 5.67
N TYR A 175 -3.50 -16.66 5.24
CA TYR A 175 -2.19 -17.17 5.65
C TYR A 175 -1.27 -16.05 6.07
N LYS A 176 -0.48 -16.30 7.11
CA LYS A 176 0.64 -15.45 7.49
C LYS A 176 1.83 -15.73 6.56
N VAL A 177 2.18 -14.76 5.74
CA VAL A 177 3.27 -14.85 4.77
C VAL A 177 4.57 -14.27 5.33
N LYS A 178 5.65 -14.28 4.53
CA LYS A 178 6.96 -13.70 4.91
C LYS A 178 6.80 -12.29 5.49
N HIS A 179 7.55 -12.01 6.56
CA HIS A 179 7.51 -10.77 7.35
C HIS A 179 6.19 -10.54 8.12
N GLY A 180 5.37 -11.59 8.29
CA GLY A 180 4.22 -11.57 9.18
C GLY A 180 2.96 -10.91 8.62
N LEU A 181 2.97 -10.47 7.36
CA LEU A 181 1.78 -9.99 6.67
C LEU A 181 0.76 -11.13 6.55
N ARG A 182 -0.53 -10.83 6.73
CA ARG A 182 -1.61 -11.79 6.45
C ARG A 182 -2.15 -11.55 5.04
N LEU A 183 -2.20 -12.60 4.23
CA LEU A 183 -2.80 -12.57 2.91
C LEU A 183 -3.93 -13.60 2.83
N HIS A 184 -5.10 -13.13 2.41
CA HIS A 184 -6.19 -14.00 1.98
C HIS A 184 -5.96 -14.33 0.50
N LEU A 185 -5.77 -15.62 0.22
CA LEU A 185 -5.41 -16.14 -1.09
C LEU A 185 -6.56 -16.89 -1.73
N PHE A 186 -6.65 -16.76 -3.05
CA PHE A 186 -7.51 -17.57 -3.90
C PHE A 186 -6.64 -18.31 -4.90
N ASN A 187 -7.03 -19.54 -5.22
CA ASN A 187 -6.48 -20.30 -6.31
C ASN A 187 -7.40 -20.17 -7.51
N PHE A 188 -6.84 -19.98 -8.70
CA PHE A 188 -7.60 -19.90 -9.92
C PHE A 188 -7.31 -21.10 -10.81
N CYS A 189 -8.37 -21.81 -11.18
CA CYS A 189 -8.26 -22.96 -12.08
C CYS A 189 -9.48 -23.05 -13.01
N LYS A 190 -9.24 -23.01 -14.32
CA LYS A 190 -10.27 -23.04 -15.37
C LYS A 190 -9.89 -24.01 -16.46
N ASP A 191 -10.81 -24.88 -16.87
CA ASP A 191 -10.62 -25.84 -17.98
C ASP A 191 -9.36 -26.73 -17.86
N GLY A 192 -8.96 -27.06 -16.62
CA GLY A 192 -7.74 -27.80 -16.32
C GLY A 192 -6.44 -26.98 -16.45
N PHE A 193 -6.52 -25.66 -16.54
CA PHE A 193 -5.40 -24.72 -16.46
C PHE A 193 -5.36 -24.08 -15.07
N GLY A 194 -4.20 -24.18 -14.42
CA GLY A 194 -4.03 -23.94 -12.99
C GLY A 194 -3.71 -25.25 -12.27
N ASN A 195 -3.56 -25.19 -10.95
CA ASN A 195 -3.30 -26.36 -10.11
C ASN A 195 -4.33 -26.36 -8.99
N LEU A 196 -5.18 -27.39 -8.90
CA LEU A 196 -6.24 -27.47 -7.88
C LEU A 196 -5.72 -27.87 -6.49
N GLN A 197 -4.47 -28.31 -6.39
CA GLN A 197 -3.90 -28.66 -5.09
C GLN A 197 -3.68 -27.40 -4.26
N ILE A 198 -3.68 -27.56 -2.93
CA ILE A 198 -3.22 -26.50 -2.04
C ILE A 198 -1.68 -26.45 -2.13
N PRO A 199 -1.06 -25.28 -2.34
CA PRO A 199 0.40 -25.16 -2.38
C PRO A 199 1.06 -25.75 -1.13
N GLN A 200 2.17 -26.46 -1.31
CA GLN A 200 2.91 -27.14 -0.24
C GLN A 200 3.36 -26.17 0.85
N LYS A 201 3.78 -24.95 0.46
CA LYS A 201 4.20 -23.91 1.39
C LYS A 201 3.08 -23.50 2.37
N LEU A 202 1.82 -23.57 1.92
CA LEU A 202 0.66 -23.26 2.77
C LEU A 202 0.28 -24.39 3.72
N LYS A 203 0.78 -25.61 3.48
CA LYS A 203 0.59 -26.78 4.38
C LYS A 203 1.60 -26.81 5.52
N GLN A 204 2.69 -26.05 5.43
CA GLN A 204 3.77 -26.07 6.43
C GLN A 204 3.38 -25.21 7.66
N THR A 205 3.67 -25.72 8.86
CA THR A 205 3.22 -25.24 10.18
C THR A 205 3.62 -23.82 10.57
N GLY A 206 4.47 -23.13 9.78
CA GLY A 206 4.81 -21.72 9.96
C GLY A 206 3.78 -20.74 9.38
N TRP A 207 2.95 -21.21 8.44
CA TRP A 207 1.91 -20.43 7.78
C TRP A 207 0.56 -20.93 8.31
N LYS A 208 0.23 -20.51 9.54
CA LYS A 208 -1.01 -20.95 10.20
C LYS A 208 -2.22 -20.31 9.52
N GLN A 209 -3.23 -21.13 9.21
CA GLN A 209 -4.60 -20.66 9.09
C GLN A 209 -5.05 -20.25 10.49
N ASP A 210 -4.89 -18.98 10.83
CA ASP A 210 -5.56 -18.44 12.00
C ASP A 210 -7.04 -18.27 11.60
N PHE A 211 -7.88 -19.27 11.93
CA PHE A 211 -9.31 -19.03 12.06
C PHE A 211 -9.51 -18.02 13.21
N VAL A 212 -9.38 -16.73 12.91
CA VAL A 212 -10.01 -15.71 13.73
C VAL A 212 -11.47 -15.75 13.30
N PRO A 213 -12.43 -16.12 14.17
CA PRO A 213 -13.82 -15.86 13.86
C PRO A 213 -13.91 -14.36 13.68
N VAL A 214 -14.04 -13.90 12.44
CA VAL A 214 -14.54 -12.56 12.16
C VAL A 214 -15.86 -12.54 12.90
N ARG A 215 -15.90 -11.80 14.00
CA ARG A 215 -17.14 -11.48 14.70
C ARG A 215 -17.97 -10.80 13.64
N SER A 216 -18.87 -11.56 13.02
CA SER A 216 -19.77 -11.03 12.03
C SER A 216 -20.46 -9.88 12.73
N VAL A 217 -20.24 -8.67 12.22
CA VAL A 217 -21.17 -7.59 12.47
C VAL A 217 -22.46 -8.11 11.87
N ARG A 218 -23.32 -8.68 12.73
CA ARG A 218 -24.70 -8.97 12.40
C ARG A 218 -25.23 -7.68 11.80
N GLN A 219 -25.52 -7.68 10.50
CA GLN A 219 -26.42 -6.69 9.96
C GLN A 219 -27.67 -6.73 10.84
N PRO A 220 -28.12 -5.60 11.41
CA PRO A 220 -29.31 -5.60 12.23
C PRO A 220 -30.50 -5.96 11.33
N GLN A 221 -30.97 -7.20 11.45
CA GLN A 221 -32.30 -7.56 10.96
C GLN A 221 -33.30 -6.86 11.89
N PHE A 222 -33.79 -5.71 11.45
CA PHE A 222 -34.90 -5.03 12.12
C PHE A 222 -36.14 -5.94 12.09
N PRO A 223 -36.77 -6.24 13.25
CA PRO A 223 -38.00 -7.00 13.27
C PRO A 223 -39.14 -6.16 12.66
N LYS A 224 -39.87 -6.74 11.70
CA LYS A 224 -40.95 -6.10 10.91
C LYS A 224 -42.22 -5.72 11.72
N PHE A 225 -42.15 -5.57 13.04
CA PHE A 225 -43.30 -5.24 13.91
C PHE A 225 -43.30 -3.82 14.49
N LEU A 226 -42.33 -2.95 14.14
CA LEU A 226 -42.27 -1.57 14.65
C LEU A 226 -43.01 -0.51 13.79
N PHE A 227 -43.64 -0.90 12.69
CA PHE A 227 -44.33 0.07 11.81
C PHE A 227 -45.64 0.70 12.34
N PRO A 228 -46.43 0.11 13.27
CA PRO A 228 -47.65 0.78 13.73
C PRO A 228 -47.44 1.78 14.88
N VAL A 229 -46.30 1.76 15.59
CA VAL A 229 -46.01 2.69 16.71
C VAL A 229 -45.49 4.05 16.21
N ALA A 230 -44.77 4.07 15.08
CA ALA A 230 -44.25 5.29 14.48
C ALA A 230 -45.35 6.19 13.85
N LEU A 231 -46.49 5.62 13.46
CA LEU A 231 -47.61 6.38 12.88
C LEU A 231 -48.47 7.08 13.94
N ALA A 232 -48.58 6.52 15.15
CA ALA A 232 -49.35 7.14 16.25
C ALA A 232 -48.61 8.34 16.87
N GLY A 233 -47.26 8.28 16.91
CA GLY A 233 -46.44 9.36 17.43
C GLY A 233 -46.46 10.64 16.58
N SER A 234 -46.53 10.50 15.24
CA SER A 234 -46.53 11.67 14.34
C SER A 234 -47.84 12.46 14.38
N VAL A 235 -48.97 11.79 14.62
CA VAL A 235 -50.29 12.43 14.77
C VAL A 235 -50.36 13.22 16.09
N PHE A 236 -49.78 12.69 17.17
CA PHE A 236 -49.75 13.38 18.47
C PHE A 236 -48.92 14.67 18.43
N VAL A 237 -47.77 14.64 17.75
CA VAL A 237 -46.90 15.82 17.58
C VAL A 237 -47.57 16.93 16.78
N LEU A 238 -48.34 16.60 15.74
CA LEU A 238 -49.07 17.58 14.94
C LEU A 238 -50.23 18.22 15.72
N ILE A 239 -50.90 17.47 16.60
CA ILE A 239 -51.94 17.99 17.49
C ILE A 239 -51.35 18.95 18.53
N CYS A 240 -50.18 18.62 19.11
CA CYS A 240 -49.50 19.49 20.06
C CYS A 240 -49.01 20.80 19.43
N ILE A 241 -48.46 20.75 18.21
CA ILE A 241 -48.01 21.95 17.48
C ILE A 241 -49.19 22.86 17.11
N SER A 242 -50.33 22.28 16.69
CA SER A 242 -51.54 23.04 16.39
C SER A 242 -52.13 23.72 17.64
N PHE A 243 -52.05 23.08 18.80
CA PHE A 243 -52.55 23.64 20.07
C PHE A 243 -51.72 24.85 20.55
N ILE A 244 -50.39 24.81 20.36
CA ILE A 244 -49.46 25.91 20.70
C ILE A 244 -49.69 27.15 19.83
N TYR A 245 -50.11 26.96 18.56
CA TYR A 245 -50.38 28.07 17.64
C TYR A 245 -51.76 28.71 17.84
N PHE A 246 -52.76 27.96 18.33
CA PHE A 246 -54.14 28.45 18.46
C PHE A 246 -54.46 29.07 19.83
N HIS A 247 -53.74 28.68 20.89
CA HIS A 247 -53.90 29.24 22.24
C HIS A 247 -52.67 30.06 22.64
N GLY A 248 -52.66 31.32 22.21
CA GLY A 248 -51.53 32.23 22.35
C GLY A 248 -51.08 32.54 23.79
N ALA A 249 -49.77 32.69 23.94
CA ALA A 249 -49.12 33.55 24.92
C ALA A 249 -47.90 34.22 24.26
N PRO A 250 -47.61 35.51 24.54
CA PRO A 250 -46.61 36.28 23.80
C PRO A 250 -45.21 35.88 24.25
N TRP A 251 -44.41 35.32 23.33
CA TRP A 251 -43.00 35.05 23.61
C TRP A 251 -42.21 36.37 23.71
N ARG A 252 -41.74 36.64 24.93
CA ARG A 252 -40.68 37.63 25.20
C ARG A 252 -39.42 37.22 24.46
N ALA A 253 -38.84 38.19 23.76
CA ALA A 253 -37.59 38.07 23.03
C ALA A 253 -36.44 37.68 23.98
N ILE A 254 -35.90 36.49 23.78
CA ILE A 254 -34.50 36.20 24.13
C ILE A 254 -33.74 36.41 22.83
N THR A 255 -33.00 37.51 22.78
CA THR A 255 -32.01 37.78 21.74
C THR A 255 -30.91 36.72 21.84
N SER A 256 -30.95 35.73 20.97
CA SER A 256 -29.77 34.97 20.56
C SER A 256 -29.43 35.42 19.15
N THR A 257 -28.33 36.17 19.07
CA THR A 257 -27.67 36.60 17.84
C THR A 257 -27.36 35.39 16.97
N VAL A 258 -28.10 35.23 15.88
CA VAL A 258 -27.70 34.36 14.76
C VAL A 258 -26.97 35.24 13.77
N SER A 259 -25.64 35.16 13.77
CA SER A 259 -24.78 35.52 12.63
C SER A 259 -24.42 34.25 11.86
N PRO A 260 -24.26 34.31 10.52
CA PRO A 260 -24.37 33.15 9.65
C PRO A 260 -23.04 32.39 9.45
N SER A 261 -23.20 31.10 9.11
CA SER A 261 -22.24 30.23 8.41
C SER A 261 -21.01 29.70 9.17
N ALA A 262 -21.06 28.41 9.52
CA ALA A 262 -20.04 27.41 9.14
C ALA A 262 -20.49 26.04 9.64
N THR A 263 -20.62 25.09 8.72
CA THR A 263 -20.72 23.66 9.01
C THR A 263 -19.53 23.28 9.89
N SER A 264 -19.76 22.93 11.15
CA SER A 264 -18.73 22.40 12.02
C SER A 264 -18.28 21.04 11.50
N ASN A 265 -17.21 21.03 10.71
CA ASN A 265 -16.33 19.88 10.56
C ASN A 265 -15.82 19.53 11.96
N VAL A 266 -16.45 18.56 12.63
CA VAL A 266 -15.83 17.91 13.78
C VAL A 266 -14.70 17.04 13.19
N PRO A 267 -13.42 17.35 13.46
CA PRO A 267 -12.33 16.49 13.01
C PRO A 267 -12.50 15.12 13.66
N ALA A 268 -12.34 14.07 12.87
CA ALA A 268 -12.36 12.70 13.38
C ALA A 268 -11.34 12.56 14.53
N PRO A 269 -11.66 11.84 15.62
CA PRO A 269 -10.75 11.69 16.75
C PRO A 269 -9.43 11.06 16.31
N ILE A 270 -8.31 11.66 16.75
CA ILE A 270 -6.97 11.15 16.50
C ILE A 270 -6.80 9.80 17.22
N PRO A 271 -6.41 8.71 16.53
CA PRO A 271 -6.20 7.42 17.19
C PRO A 271 -5.03 7.49 18.18
N GLU A 272 -5.20 7.02 19.42
CA GLU A 272 -4.14 6.99 20.43
C GLU A 272 -2.90 6.18 19.97
N LYS A 273 -3.13 5.05 19.30
CA LYS A 273 -2.04 4.24 18.72
C LYS A 273 -1.66 4.76 17.34
N SER A 274 -1.04 5.93 17.30
CA SER A 274 -0.56 6.51 16.06
C SER A 274 0.76 7.26 16.24
N VAL A 275 1.65 7.14 15.26
CA VAL A 275 3.00 7.67 15.30
C VAL A 275 3.45 8.25 13.96
N ALA A 276 4.13 9.39 13.99
CA ALA A 276 4.89 9.92 12.88
C ALA A 276 6.39 9.89 13.22
N VAL A 277 7.25 9.52 12.27
CA VAL A 277 8.71 9.57 12.46
C VAL A 277 9.25 10.73 11.64
N LEU A 278 9.61 11.83 12.28
CA LEU A 278 10.11 13.01 11.57
C LEU A 278 11.47 12.73 10.93
N PRO A 279 11.85 13.47 9.88
CA PRO A 279 13.20 13.43 9.36
C PRO A 279 14.21 13.72 10.46
N PHE A 280 15.15 12.79 10.68
CA PHE A 280 16.19 12.97 11.68
C PHE A 280 17.13 14.10 11.25
N ASP A 281 17.64 14.84 12.22
CA ASP A 281 18.62 15.89 11.94
C ASP A 281 20.00 15.26 11.69
N ASN A 282 20.69 15.73 10.66
CA ASN A 282 22.05 15.28 10.36
C ASN A 282 23.06 16.19 11.05
N LEU A 283 23.77 15.66 12.05
CA LEU A 283 24.83 16.36 12.77
C LEU A 283 26.24 16.03 12.23
N SER A 284 26.32 15.41 11.06
CA SER A 284 27.59 15.02 10.42
C SER A 284 28.07 16.10 9.45
N GLU A 285 29.37 16.39 9.45
CA GLU A 285 29.98 17.44 8.60
C GLU A 285 30.23 16.98 7.13
N GLU A 286 30.16 15.68 6.85
CA GLU A 286 30.47 15.12 5.53
C GLU A 286 29.33 15.26 4.51
N LYS A 287 29.67 15.74 3.29
CA LYS A 287 28.79 15.81 2.12
C LYS A 287 28.47 14.41 1.59
N GLY A 288 27.39 13.82 2.11
CA GLY A 288 26.91 12.48 1.76
C GLY A 288 25.98 11.87 2.83
N SER A 289 26.01 12.44 4.04
CA SER A 289 25.28 11.93 5.21
C SER A 289 23.77 12.14 5.16
N ALA A 290 23.25 12.98 4.26
CA ALA A 290 21.81 13.17 4.08
C ALA A 290 21.09 11.89 3.64
N TYR A 291 21.72 11.08 2.77
CA TYR A 291 21.20 9.77 2.36
C TYR A 291 21.20 8.76 3.51
N PHE A 292 22.15 8.89 4.43
CA PHE A 292 22.28 8.00 5.58
C PHE A 292 21.19 8.27 6.62
N THR A 293 20.98 9.54 6.98
CA THR A 293 19.92 9.96 7.90
C THR A 293 18.53 9.58 7.38
N ASP A 294 18.36 9.71 6.07
CA ASP A 294 17.19 9.25 5.32
C ASP A 294 16.97 7.73 5.37
N GLY A 295 18.06 6.95 5.39
CA GLY A 295 18.05 5.50 5.55
C GLY A 295 17.58 5.09 6.95
N VAL A 296 18.16 5.69 8.00
CA VAL A 296 17.80 5.43 9.40
C VAL A 296 16.32 5.71 9.67
N GLN A 297 15.80 6.85 9.19
CA GLN A 297 14.38 7.16 9.30
C GLN A 297 13.50 6.10 8.62
N GLY A 298 13.92 5.64 7.43
CA GLY A 298 13.21 4.61 6.67
C GLY A 298 13.18 3.26 7.38
N GLU A 299 14.26 2.89 8.04
CA GLU A 299 14.36 1.65 8.82
C GLU A 299 13.43 1.69 10.04
N ILE A 300 13.44 2.78 10.81
CA ILE A 300 12.54 2.97 11.96
C ILE A 300 11.07 2.91 11.51
N LEU A 301 10.71 3.57 10.41
CA LEU A 301 9.37 3.49 9.84
C LEU A 301 9.00 2.06 9.43
N THR A 302 9.95 1.32 8.85
CA THR A 302 9.76 -0.08 8.46
C THR A 302 9.51 -0.97 9.67
N ASP A 303 10.22 -0.75 10.77
CA ASP A 303 10.05 -1.50 12.01
C ASP A 303 8.75 -1.17 12.72
N LEU A 304 8.40 0.11 12.84
CA LEU A 304 7.14 0.55 13.44
C LEU A 304 5.93 0.07 12.64
N ALA A 305 6.03 0.01 11.31
CA ALA A 305 4.97 -0.52 10.45
C ALA A 305 4.68 -2.03 10.66
N LYS A 306 5.55 -2.75 11.37
CA LYS A 306 5.32 -4.16 11.77
C LYS A 306 4.38 -4.28 12.97
N VAL A 307 4.17 -3.19 13.74
CA VAL A 307 3.30 -3.21 14.92
C VAL A 307 1.84 -3.16 14.49
N ALA A 308 1.11 -4.24 14.76
CA ALA A 308 -0.34 -4.29 14.50
C ALA A 308 -1.08 -3.25 15.34
N ASP A 309 -2.13 -2.64 14.77
CA ASP A 309 -2.95 -1.61 15.44
C ASP A 309 -2.23 -0.28 15.70
N LEU A 310 -1.05 -0.06 15.09
CA LEU A 310 -0.32 1.22 15.11
C LEU A 310 -0.48 1.95 13.76
N LYS A 311 -1.14 3.12 13.77
CA LYS A 311 -1.18 4.01 12.61
C LYS A 311 0.18 4.68 12.44
N VAL A 312 0.92 4.31 11.40
CA VAL A 312 2.22 4.92 11.08
C VAL A 312 2.07 5.88 9.90
N ILE A 313 2.55 7.12 10.05
CA ILE A 313 2.52 8.11 8.98
C ILE A 313 3.63 7.83 7.97
N SER A 314 3.29 7.94 6.68
CA SER A 314 4.23 7.68 5.61
C SER A 314 5.38 8.69 5.62
N ARG A 315 6.55 8.23 5.16
CA ARG A 315 7.75 9.06 5.05
C ARG A 315 7.50 10.34 4.25
N THR A 316 6.77 10.27 3.15
CA THR A 316 6.47 11.44 2.30
C THR A 316 5.67 12.51 3.02
N SER A 317 4.71 12.13 3.88
CA SER A 317 3.89 13.09 4.65
C SER A 317 4.68 13.86 5.71
N VAL A 318 5.78 13.29 6.20
CA VAL A 318 6.67 13.93 7.19
C VAL A 318 7.86 14.66 6.56
N MET A 319 8.15 14.45 5.27
CA MET A 319 9.30 15.07 4.59
C MET A 319 9.25 16.61 4.57
N GLN A 320 8.06 17.20 4.63
CA GLN A 320 7.90 18.66 4.72
C GLN A 320 8.49 19.26 6.01
N TYR A 321 8.68 18.45 7.05
CA TYR A 321 9.24 18.88 8.33
C TYR A 321 10.78 18.72 8.39
N ARG A 322 11.45 18.48 7.26
CA ARG A 322 12.91 18.26 7.16
C ARG A 322 13.77 19.49 7.51
N SER A 323 13.18 20.68 7.66
CA SER A 323 13.91 21.95 7.81
C SER A 323 14.06 22.39 9.26
N GLY A 324 15.18 23.04 9.60
CA GLY A 324 15.55 23.54 10.93
C GLY A 324 14.78 24.76 11.43
N ALA A 325 13.50 24.88 11.10
CA ALA A 325 12.59 25.76 11.83
C ALA A 325 12.20 25.08 13.15
N GLU A 326 11.82 25.87 14.16
CA GLU A 326 11.26 25.33 15.41
C GLU A 326 10.03 24.46 15.07
N ARG A 327 10.19 23.15 15.23
CA ARG A 327 9.13 22.17 14.94
C ARG A 327 8.16 22.20 16.12
N ASN A 328 6.96 22.72 15.90
CA ASN A 328 5.89 22.60 16.89
C ASN A 328 5.27 21.21 16.78
N VAL A 329 5.68 20.28 17.66
CA VAL A 329 5.23 18.88 17.67
C VAL A 329 3.71 18.78 17.79
N ARG A 330 3.07 19.71 18.51
CA ARG A 330 1.60 19.75 18.65
C ARG A 330 0.89 20.07 17.35
N GLU A 331 1.36 21.07 16.62
CA GLU A 331 0.79 21.41 15.31
C GLU A 331 1.02 20.27 14.30
N ILE A 332 2.21 19.66 14.33
CA ILE A 332 2.56 18.53 13.47
C ILE A 332 1.66 17.33 13.75
N GLY A 333 1.45 16.98 15.03
CA GLY A 333 0.56 15.90 15.44
C GLY A 333 -0.87 16.11 14.98
N GLN A 334 -1.39 17.33 15.09
CA GLN A 334 -2.73 17.69 14.60
C GLN A 334 -2.85 17.59 13.08
N GLN A 335 -1.86 18.12 12.34
CA GLN A 335 -1.85 18.09 10.87
C GLN A 335 -1.76 16.67 10.32
N LEU A 336 -0.96 15.82 10.96
CA LEU A 336 -0.78 14.42 10.56
C LEU A 336 -1.86 13.48 11.15
N GLY A 337 -2.64 13.99 12.10
CA GLY A 337 -3.63 13.23 12.86
C GLY A 337 -2.99 12.08 13.64
N VAL A 338 -1.91 12.37 14.38
CA VAL A 338 -1.22 11.40 15.24
C VAL A 338 -1.11 11.87 16.69
N ALA A 339 -1.12 10.90 17.59
CA ALA A 339 -0.96 11.10 19.03
C ALA A 339 0.51 11.15 19.46
N HIS A 340 1.41 10.53 18.68
CA HIS A 340 2.83 10.43 19.02
C HIS A 340 3.73 10.85 17.85
N VAL A 341 4.90 11.39 18.17
CA VAL A 341 5.93 11.77 17.19
C VAL A 341 7.28 11.24 17.66
N VAL A 342 8.03 10.64 16.73
CA VAL A 342 9.43 10.26 16.92
C VAL A 342 10.30 11.32 16.24
N GLU A 343 11.23 11.87 16.99
CA GLU A 343 12.24 12.81 16.51
C GLU A 343 13.63 12.40 16.98
N GLY A 344 14.67 12.97 16.37
CA GLY A 344 16.02 12.54 16.66
C GLY A 344 17.07 13.12 15.73
N ASN A 345 18.31 12.71 15.99
CA ASN A 345 19.46 13.10 15.18
C ASN A 345 20.38 11.92 14.91
N VAL A 346 21.11 12.03 13.81
CA VAL A 346 22.08 11.05 13.36
C VAL A 346 23.42 11.75 13.15
N GLN A 347 24.47 11.17 13.72
CA GLN A 347 25.84 11.62 13.55
C GLN A 347 26.70 10.46 13.07
N ARG A 348 27.42 10.69 11.97
CA ARG A 348 28.44 9.78 11.45
C ARG A 348 29.81 10.42 11.59
N SER A 349 30.76 9.67 12.14
CA SER A 349 32.17 10.04 12.19
C SER A 349 33.01 8.84 11.79
N GLY A 350 33.57 8.88 10.57
CA GLY A 350 34.28 7.76 9.97
C GLY A 350 33.40 6.51 9.88
N ASN A 351 33.77 5.49 10.66
CA ASN A 351 33.10 4.18 10.69
C ASN A 351 32.12 4.02 11.87
N ARG A 352 31.86 5.07 12.66
CA ARG A 352 30.91 5.02 13.77
C ARG A 352 29.66 5.84 13.48
N VAL A 353 28.53 5.28 13.87
CA VAL A 353 27.21 5.90 13.79
C VAL A 353 26.64 6.04 15.19
N ARG A 354 26.16 7.25 15.49
CA ARG A 354 25.35 7.56 16.67
C ARG A 354 23.96 7.99 16.21
N VAL A 355 22.93 7.33 16.72
CA VAL A 355 21.52 7.70 16.52
C VAL A 355 20.89 8.01 17.86
N ASN A 356 20.34 9.22 18.01
CA ASN A 356 19.50 9.58 19.14
C ASN A 356 18.05 9.63 18.66
N ALA A 357 17.16 8.91 19.34
CA ALA A 357 15.73 8.90 19.05
C ALA A 357 14.93 9.18 20.31
N VAL A 358 13.87 9.98 20.17
CA VAL A 358 12.97 10.42 21.23
C VAL A 358 11.53 10.22 20.77
N LEU A 359 10.67 9.72 21.65
CA LEU A 359 9.23 9.62 21.46
C LEU A 359 8.52 10.70 22.29
N VAL A 360 7.69 11.49 21.64
CA VAL A 360 6.97 12.64 22.22
C VAL A 360 5.47 12.43 22.08
N ASP A 361 4.71 12.77 23.12
CA ASP A 361 3.26 12.94 23.07
C ASP A 361 2.92 14.25 22.35
N ALA A 362 2.25 14.16 21.20
CA ALA A 362 1.97 15.32 20.37
C ALA A 362 0.90 16.26 20.96
N HIS A 363 0.10 15.82 21.94
CA HIS A 363 -0.89 16.69 22.58
C HIS A 363 -0.25 17.54 23.66
N THR A 364 0.58 16.94 24.50
CA THR A 364 1.17 17.61 25.68
C THR A 364 2.57 18.14 25.44
N ASP A 365 3.21 17.77 24.33
CA ASP A 365 4.63 18.03 24.03
C ASP A 365 5.57 17.41 25.08
N GLN A 366 5.12 16.31 25.71
CA GLN A 366 5.87 15.61 26.74
C GLN A 366 6.70 14.47 26.13
N GLN A 367 7.98 14.45 26.45
CA GLN A 367 8.84 13.31 26.14
C GLN A 367 8.40 12.07 26.94
N LEU A 368 8.09 10.99 26.24
CA LEU A 368 7.71 9.69 26.81
C LEU A 368 8.90 8.74 26.92
N TRP A 369 9.83 8.80 25.96
CA TRP A 369 10.99 7.91 25.90
C TRP A 369 12.13 8.54 25.09
N ALA A 370 13.38 8.19 25.42
CA ALA A 370 14.56 8.57 24.64
C ALA A 370 15.65 7.50 24.74
N GLN A 371 16.40 7.29 23.66
CA GLN A 371 17.50 6.34 23.61
C GLN A 371 18.58 6.75 22.61
N THR A 372 19.83 6.44 22.96
CA THR A 372 21.00 6.59 22.10
C THR A 372 21.52 5.22 21.66
N TYR A 373 21.83 5.08 20.38
CA TYR A 373 22.40 3.89 19.76
C TYR A 373 23.74 4.23 19.11
N ASP A 374 24.81 3.59 19.58
CA ASP A 374 26.16 3.71 19.02
C ASP A 374 26.59 2.38 18.37
N ARG A 375 26.89 2.40 17.07
CA ARG A 375 27.26 1.19 16.28
C ARG A 375 28.37 1.47 15.28
N ASP A 376 29.12 0.43 14.92
CA ASP A 376 30.06 0.45 13.80
C ASP A 376 29.27 0.29 12.48
N LEU A 377 29.64 1.04 11.44
CA LEU A 377 28.92 1.10 10.16
C LEU A 377 28.93 -0.25 9.43
N ALA A 378 29.94 -1.10 9.67
CA ALA A 378 29.99 -2.46 9.14
C ALA A 378 28.90 -3.37 9.74
N ASP A 379 28.56 -3.17 11.02
CA ASP A 379 27.55 -3.96 11.71
C ASP A 379 26.11 -3.52 11.35
N VAL A 380 25.93 -2.28 10.91
CA VAL A 380 24.62 -1.73 10.49
C VAL A 380 24.13 -2.38 9.18
N PHE A 381 25.03 -2.91 8.34
CA PHE A 381 24.68 -3.66 7.12
C PHE A 381 24.81 -5.18 7.27
N ALA A 382 25.27 -5.69 8.42
CA ALA A 382 25.53 -7.11 8.63
C ALA A 382 24.32 -7.93 9.13
N ILE A 383 23.14 -7.32 9.34
CA ILE A 383 21.96 -8.04 9.81
C ILE A 383 21.03 -8.33 8.62
N GLN A 384 21.34 -9.41 7.90
CA GLN A 384 20.38 -10.20 7.13
C GLN A 384 20.98 -11.56 6.76
N GLU A 385 20.81 -12.54 7.63
CA GLU A 385 20.66 -13.96 7.27
C GLU A 385 19.32 -14.49 7.78
#